data_AF-A0A9W6XTK1-F1
#
_entry.id   AF-A0A9W6XTK1-F1
#
_cell.length_a   1.000
_cell.length_b   1.000
_cell.length_c   1.000
_cell.angle_alpha   90.00
_cell.angle_beta   90.00
_cell.angle_gamma   90.00
#
_symmetry.space_group_name_H-M   'P 1'
#
loop_
_entity.id
_entity.type
_entity.pdbx_description
1 polymer ?
#
loop_
_entity_poly.entity_id
_entity_poly.type
_entity_poly.pdbx_seq_one_letter_code
_entity_poly.pdbx_strand_id
1 'polypeptide(L)'
;MAVRKPTPWNTRLWLTYEDSFNIQWDEGQPSATEKYAKVFGLDVKTFMDGVSSQSGVDSFFNASTVCTSDADCDASFCGIRTNATSGYCIAPWYGFSHAWAPAALNEKEPRCPVTFNGVTFQPMDLEGLITAVYSAANISTVFTGHRFNGDDYSVDQYGRILDPTYRDLNPGFAHIAAANMLGRLNTPFIIDGNTDYPVWNIAVGRFEVYNQTAMTPAEAAQKFYAVDSYPFNDAAKGIFHVLSRLSWGNETFAYSNGTLADPSLNANQNSGEDYELLVVSEWEARC
;
A
#
# COMPACT_ATOMS: atom_id res chain seq x y z
N MET A 1 21.93 6.52 -3.70
CA MET A 1 20.75 5.76 -4.15
C MET A 1 20.87 4.31 -3.69
N ALA A 2 19.84 3.78 -3.02
CA ALA A 2 19.74 2.38 -2.60
C ALA A 2 18.55 1.71 -3.31
N VAL A 3 18.76 0.51 -3.85
CA VAL A 3 17.75 -0.22 -4.62
C VAL A 3 17.77 -1.70 -4.24
N ARG A 4 16.62 -2.24 -3.87
CA ARG A 4 16.44 -3.67 -3.62
C ARG A 4 16.31 -4.44 -4.94
N LYS A 5 17.03 -5.56 -5.07
CA LYS A 5 16.93 -6.49 -6.20
C LYS A 5 16.70 -7.95 -5.74
N PRO A 6 15.70 -8.67 -6.28
CA PRO A 6 14.66 -8.20 -7.19
C PRO A 6 13.75 -7.14 -6.53
N THR A 7 13.13 -6.30 -7.36
CA THR A 7 12.09 -5.37 -6.92
C THR A 7 10.83 -6.15 -6.52
N PRO A 8 10.04 -5.65 -5.56
CA PRO A 8 8.73 -6.21 -5.27
C PRO A 8 7.87 -6.25 -6.54
N TRP A 9 7.10 -7.33 -6.73
CA TRP A 9 6.21 -7.48 -7.87
C TRP A 9 4.87 -6.77 -7.63
N ASN A 10 4.24 -6.30 -8.71
CA ASN A 10 2.94 -5.62 -8.70
C ASN A 10 1.83 -6.62 -9.04
N THR A 11 0.62 -6.36 -8.57
CA THR A 11 -0.57 -7.15 -8.90
C THR A 11 -1.85 -6.32 -8.74
N ARG A 12 -3.02 -6.91 -8.98
CA ARG A 12 -4.32 -6.30 -8.64
C ARG A 12 -4.48 -6.20 -7.11
N LEU A 13 -5.27 -5.26 -6.62
CA LEU A 13 -5.56 -5.19 -5.18
C LEU A 13 -6.70 -6.13 -4.75
N TRP A 14 -7.22 -6.93 -5.69
CA TRP A 14 -8.26 -7.95 -5.48
C TRP A 14 -9.45 -7.37 -4.72
N LEU A 15 -10.00 -6.26 -5.24
CA LEU A 15 -10.92 -5.41 -4.50
C LEU A 15 -12.16 -6.19 -4.05
N THR A 16 -12.63 -5.89 -2.84
CA THR A 16 -13.71 -6.65 -2.21
C THR A 16 -15.03 -6.51 -2.97
N TYR A 17 -15.30 -5.33 -3.57
CA TYR A 17 -16.49 -5.11 -4.40
C TYR A 17 -16.47 -5.91 -5.71
N GLU A 18 -15.28 -6.34 -6.16
CA GLU A 18 -15.10 -7.22 -7.33
C GLU A 18 -15.23 -8.72 -6.97
N ASP A 19 -15.66 -9.02 -5.74
CA ASP A 19 -15.69 -10.36 -5.15
C ASP A 19 -14.30 -10.97 -4.91
N SER A 20 -13.30 -10.13 -4.61
CA SER A 20 -11.96 -10.57 -4.20
C SER A 20 -11.31 -11.47 -5.27
N PHE A 21 -10.77 -12.64 -4.90
CA PHE A 21 -10.11 -13.57 -5.83
C PHE A 21 -11.10 -14.32 -6.75
N ASN A 22 -12.42 -14.16 -6.55
CA ASN A 22 -13.44 -14.69 -7.45
C ASN A 22 -13.58 -13.89 -8.75
N ILE A 23 -13.01 -12.68 -8.82
CA ILE A 23 -13.06 -11.88 -10.04
C ILE A 23 -12.49 -12.65 -11.23
N GLN A 24 -13.23 -12.63 -12.34
CA GLN A 24 -12.71 -13.05 -13.65
C GLN A 24 -11.88 -11.89 -14.22
N TRP A 25 -10.65 -11.76 -13.72
CA TRP A 25 -9.73 -10.69 -14.12
C TRP A 25 -9.35 -10.75 -15.61
N ASP A 26 -9.46 -11.93 -16.23
CA ASP A 26 -9.32 -12.16 -17.67
C ASP A 26 -10.69 -12.59 -18.22
N GLU A 27 -11.26 -11.76 -19.10
CA GLU A 27 -12.64 -11.92 -19.56
C GLU A 27 -12.85 -13.26 -20.27
N GLY A 28 -13.87 -13.99 -19.84
CA GLY A 28 -14.18 -15.32 -20.38
C GLY A 28 -13.27 -16.45 -19.87
N GLN A 29 -12.29 -16.16 -19.00
CA GLN A 29 -11.54 -17.18 -18.28
C GLN A 29 -12.08 -17.42 -16.87
N PRO A 30 -11.97 -18.66 -16.35
CA PRO A 30 -12.21 -18.94 -14.94
C PRO A 30 -11.35 -18.06 -14.02
N SER A 31 -11.90 -17.65 -12.88
CA SER A 31 -11.16 -16.90 -11.86
C SER A 31 -10.06 -17.74 -11.21
N ALA A 32 -9.14 -17.09 -10.48
CA ALA A 32 -8.08 -17.78 -9.76
C ALA A 32 -8.66 -18.79 -8.74
N THR A 33 -9.71 -18.40 -8.02
CA THR A 33 -10.45 -19.26 -7.09
C THR A 33 -11.08 -20.47 -7.79
N GLU A 34 -11.75 -20.26 -8.93
CA GLU A 34 -12.38 -21.33 -9.70
C GLU A 34 -11.34 -22.34 -10.22
N LYS A 35 -10.22 -21.84 -10.75
CA LYS A 35 -9.09 -22.66 -11.20
C LYS A 35 -8.59 -23.52 -10.03
N TYR A 36 -8.28 -22.89 -8.90
CA TYR A 36 -7.81 -23.59 -7.70
C TYR A 36 -8.78 -24.71 -7.26
N ALA A 37 -10.07 -24.40 -7.14
CA ALA A 37 -11.07 -25.37 -6.76
C ALA A 37 -11.08 -26.60 -7.69
N LYS A 38 -11.04 -26.37 -9.01
CA LYS A 38 -11.05 -27.44 -10.02
C LYS A 38 -9.84 -28.38 -9.88
N VAL A 39 -8.62 -27.85 -9.73
CA VAL A 39 -7.41 -28.71 -9.76
C VAL A 39 -7.27 -29.57 -8.51
N PHE A 40 -7.82 -29.10 -7.39
CA PHE A 40 -7.79 -29.76 -6.10
C PHE A 40 -9.07 -30.55 -5.79
N GLY A 41 -9.98 -30.68 -6.77
CA GLY A 41 -11.19 -31.49 -6.65
C GLY A 41 -12.19 -30.95 -5.62
N LEU A 42 -12.20 -29.63 -5.40
CA LEU A 42 -13.16 -28.94 -4.55
C LEU A 42 -14.43 -28.61 -5.33
N ASP A 43 -15.57 -28.56 -4.65
CA ASP A 43 -16.80 -28.04 -5.26
C ASP A 43 -16.63 -26.54 -5.54
N VAL A 44 -16.63 -26.17 -6.82
CA VAL A 44 -16.35 -24.79 -7.27
C VAL A 44 -17.29 -23.79 -6.62
N LYS A 45 -18.59 -24.08 -6.62
CA LYS A 45 -19.61 -23.18 -6.08
C LYS A 45 -19.39 -22.96 -4.59
N THR A 46 -19.28 -24.03 -3.81
CA THR A 46 -19.06 -23.97 -2.37
C THR A 46 -17.77 -23.24 -2.02
N PHE A 47 -16.69 -23.46 -2.79
CA PHE A 47 -15.42 -22.80 -2.54
C PHE A 47 -15.48 -21.30 -2.83
N MET A 48 -16.05 -20.90 -3.96
CA MET A 48 -16.23 -19.48 -4.32
C MET A 48 -17.19 -18.76 -3.39
N ASP A 49 -18.29 -19.41 -2.97
CA ASP A 49 -19.19 -18.87 -1.93
C ASP A 49 -18.44 -18.66 -0.61
N GLY A 50 -17.58 -19.61 -0.24
CA GLY A 50 -16.69 -19.50 0.91
C GLY A 50 -15.77 -18.28 0.83
N VAL A 51 -15.09 -18.08 -0.30
CA VAL A 51 -14.22 -16.90 -0.53
C VAL A 51 -15.02 -15.60 -0.46
N SER A 52 -16.19 -15.55 -1.11
CA SER A 52 -17.04 -14.36 -1.09
C SER A 52 -17.49 -14.00 0.32
N SER A 53 -17.96 -14.99 1.09
CA SER A 53 -18.46 -14.78 2.46
C SER A 53 -17.38 -14.33 3.45
N GLN A 54 -16.12 -14.71 3.20
CA GLN A 54 -15.00 -14.34 4.08
C GLN A 54 -14.42 -12.97 3.71
N SER A 55 -14.32 -12.67 2.42
CA SER A 55 -13.46 -11.56 1.98
C SER A 55 -13.89 -10.88 0.68
N GLY A 56 -15.02 -11.29 0.09
CA GLY A 56 -15.59 -10.73 -1.13
C GLY A 56 -16.92 -10.02 -0.88
N VAL A 57 -17.84 -10.08 -1.83
CA VAL A 57 -19.12 -9.34 -1.78
C VAL A 57 -19.99 -9.82 -0.61
N ASP A 58 -20.11 -11.13 -0.41
CA ASP A 58 -21.02 -11.68 0.59
C ASP A 58 -20.55 -11.46 2.03
N SER A 59 -19.29 -11.04 2.25
CA SER A 59 -18.83 -10.61 3.58
C SER A 59 -19.56 -9.36 4.09
N PHE A 60 -20.32 -8.68 3.22
CA PHE A 60 -21.12 -7.50 3.53
C PHE A 60 -22.63 -7.78 3.69
N PHE A 61 -23.05 -9.05 3.65
CA PHE A 61 -24.46 -9.47 3.67
C PHE A 61 -25.33 -8.79 4.75
N ASN A 62 -24.76 -8.55 5.93
CA ASN A 62 -25.43 -7.87 7.06
C ASN A 62 -24.71 -6.60 7.53
N ALA A 63 -23.70 -6.14 6.78
CA ALA A 63 -22.84 -5.02 7.17
C ALA A 63 -23.04 -3.78 6.29
N SER A 64 -23.78 -3.90 5.17
CA SER A 64 -23.98 -2.79 4.24
C SER A 64 -25.34 -2.80 3.57
N THR A 65 -25.66 -1.69 2.90
CA THR A 65 -26.86 -1.46 2.09
C THR A 65 -26.89 -2.42 0.90
N VAL A 66 -28.04 -3.06 0.68
CA VAL A 66 -28.31 -3.85 -0.52
C VAL A 66 -28.44 -2.92 -1.72
N CYS A 67 -27.81 -3.29 -2.83
CA CYS A 67 -27.81 -2.51 -4.07
C CYS A 67 -28.06 -3.38 -5.29
N THR A 68 -28.50 -2.76 -6.39
CA THR A 68 -28.67 -3.36 -7.71
C THR A 68 -27.86 -2.62 -8.79
N SER A 69 -27.38 -1.42 -8.48
CA SER A 69 -26.46 -0.62 -9.30
C SER A 69 -25.69 0.36 -8.43
N ASP A 70 -24.64 0.97 -8.97
CA ASP A 70 -23.87 2.01 -8.26
C ASP A 70 -24.72 3.22 -7.87
N ALA A 71 -25.84 3.48 -8.54
CA ALA A 71 -26.75 4.57 -8.20
C ALA A 71 -27.46 4.38 -6.84
N ASP A 72 -27.45 3.15 -6.31
CA ASP A 72 -28.00 2.83 -4.99
C ASP A 72 -26.97 3.10 -3.86
N CYS A 73 -25.73 3.46 -4.21
CA CYS A 73 -24.62 3.66 -3.30
C CYS A 73 -24.14 5.11 -3.32
N ASP A 74 -23.77 5.65 -2.14
CA ASP A 74 -23.24 7.03 -2.04
C ASP A 74 -21.77 7.10 -2.52
N ALA A 75 -20.80 7.04 -1.61
CA ALA A 75 -19.36 7.06 -1.91
C ALA A 75 -18.75 5.64 -2.06
N SER A 76 -19.58 4.66 -2.43
CA SER A 76 -19.23 3.24 -2.53
C SER A 76 -19.66 2.65 -3.87
N PHE A 77 -19.16 1.47 -4.20
CA PHE A 77 -19.57 0.74 -5.41
C PHE A 77 -20.50 -0.41 -5.06
N CYS A 78 -21.42 -0.72 -5.98
CA CYS A 78 -22.30 -1.86 -5.82
C CYS A 78 -21.58 -3.14 -6.24
N GLY A 79 -21.05 -3.88 -5.26
CA GLY A 79 -20.43 -5.17 -5.50
C GLY A 79 -21.49 -6.23 -5.76
N ILE A 80 -21.54 -6.78 -6.97
CA ILE A 80 -22.51 -7.81 -7.38
C ILE A 80 -21.74 -9.05 -7.86
N ARG A 81 -22.01 -10.21 -7.26
CA ARG A 81 -21.39 -11.47 -7.66
C ARG A 81 -21.81 -11.88 -9.07
N THR A 82 -20.96 -12.64 -9.76
CA THR A 82 -21.30 -13.22 -11.07
C THR A 82 -22.60 -14.02 -10.99
N ASN A 83 -23.53 -13.76 -11.91
CA ASN A 83 -24.89 -14.33 -11.97
C ASN A 83 -25.86 -13.92 -10.84
N ALA A 84 -25.50 -12.97 -9.97
CA ALA A 84 -26.42 -12.36 -9.03
C ALA A 84 -27.12 -11.12 -9.65
N THR A 85 -28.29 -10.77 -9.13
CA THR A 85 -29.06 -9.59 -9.57
C THR A 85 -28.99 -8.41 -8.59
N SER A 86 -28.40 -8.64 -7.42
CA SER A 86 -28.22 -7.65 -6.36
C SER A 86 -26.97 -7.99 -5.55
N GLY A 87 -26.46 -7.02 -4.82
CA GLY A 87 -25.31 -7.18 -3.94
C GLY A 87 -25.28 -6.12 -2.86
N TYR A 88 -24.10 -5.61 -2.54
CA TYR A 88 -23.89 -4.69 -1.40
C TYR A 88 -23.03 -3.50 -1.76
N CYS A 89 -23.33 -2.33 -1.18
CA CYS A 89 -22.48 -1.15 -1.32
C CYS A 89 -21.16 -1.35 -0.56
N ILE A 90 -20.04 -1.40 -1.25
CA ILE A 90 -18.72 -1.69 -0.68
C ILE A 90 -17.77 -0.55 -1.03
N ALA A 91 -16.97 -0.13 -0.04
CA ALA A 91 -16.02 0.96 -0.24
C ALA A 91 -14.99 0.60 -1.33
N PRO A 92 -14.64 1.53 -2.22
CA PRO A 92 -13.82 1.24 -3.40
C PRO A 92 -12.37 0.87 -3.08
N TRP A 93 -11.93 1.10 -1.85
CA TRP A 93 -10.55 0.86 -1.39
C TRP A 93 -10.40 -0.43 -0.56
N TYR A 94 -11.49 -1.12 -0.24
CA TYR A 94 -11.40 -2.41 0.43
C TYR A 94 -10.78 -3.44 -0.51
N GLY A 95 -9.68 -4.04 -0.05
CA GLY A 95 -8.90 -4.99 -0.82
C GLY A 95 -7.71 -5.52 -0.02
N PHE A 96 -6.77 -6.11 -0.74
CA PHE A 96 -5.73 -6.97 -0.16
C PHE A 96 -4.33 -6.37 -0.27
N SER A 97 -4.22 -5.03 -0.28
CA SER A 97 -2.91 -4.36 -0.28
C SER A 97 -2.01 -4.84 0.87
N HIS A 98 -2.61 -5.02 2.06
CA HIS A 98 -1.94 -5.52 3.27
C HIS A 98 -1.38 -6.94 3.14
N ALA A 99 -1.94 -7.76 2.24
CA ALA A 99 -1.50 -9.13 2.00
C ALA A 99 -0.58 -9.22 0.76
N TRP A 100 -0.87 -8.44 -0.28
CA TRP A 100 -0.03 -8.32 -1.47
C TRP A 100 1.34 -7.76 -1.12
N ALA A 101 1.41 -6.64 -0.39
CA ALA A 101 2.67 -5.97 -0.09
C ALA A 101 3.71 -6.93 0.55
N PRO A 102 3.40 -7.68 1.64
CA PRO A 102 4.35 -8.66 2.18
C PRO A 102 4.60 -9.85 1.23
N ALA A 103 3.62 -10.30 0.45
CA ALA A 103 3.85 -11.33 -0.57
C ALA A 103 4.85 -10.87 -1.63
N ALA A 104 4.73 -9.62 -2.08
CA ALA A 104 5.63 -8.99 -3.04
C ALA A 104 7.08 -8.88 -2.55
N LEU A 105 7.27 -8.72 -1.24
CA LEU A 105 8.59 -8.66 -0.62
C LEU A 105 9.24 -10.04 -0.45
N ASN A 106 8.44 -11.06 -0.15
CA ASN A 106 8.94 -12.35 0.33
C ASN A 106 8.90 -13.45 -0.74
N GLU A 107 7.97 -13.37 -1.69
CA GLU A 107 7.81 -14.38 -2.74
C GLU A 107 8.46 -13.98 -4.04
N LYS A 108 8.92 -14.99 -4.80
CA LYS A 108 9.36 -14.77 -6.17
C LYS A 108 8.14 -14.51 -7.05
N GLU A 109 8.25 -13.45 -7.85
CA GLU A 109 7.27 -13.10 -8.88
C GLU A 109 6.97 -14.31 -9.80
N PRO A 110 5.70 -14.72 -9.94
CA PRO A 110 5.28 -15.63 -11.00
C PRO A 110 5.54 -15.00 -12.37
N ARG A 111 6.24 -15.69 -13.27
CA ARG A 111 6.67 -15.10 -14.57
C ARG A 111 6.19 -15.83 -15.80
N CYS A 112 5.72 -17.06 -15.65
CA CYS A 112 5.24 -17.86 -16.75
C CYS A 112 3.97 -18.62 -16.33
N PRO A 113 3.09 -18.93 -17.29
CA PRO A 113 1.93 -19.77 -17.01
C PRO A 113 2.35 -21.17 -16.57
N VAL A 114 1.58 -21.77 -15.67
CA VAL A 114 1.79 -23.14 -15.18
C VAL A 114 0.52 -23.95 -15.40
N THR A 115 0.64 -25.09 -16.09
CA THR A 115 -0.45 -26.05 -16.21
C THR A 115 -0.32 -27.13 -15.14
N PHE A 116 -1.36 -27.30 -14.33
CA PHE A 116 -1.43 -28.33 -13.30
C PHE A 116 -2.80 -29.01 -13.37
N ASN A 117 -2.80 -30.35 -13.46
CA ASN A 117 -4.01 -31.17 -13.64
C ASN A 117 -4.93 -30.68 -14.78
N GLY A 118 -4.35 -30.25 -15.90
CA GLY A 118 -5.09 -29.79 -17.08
C GLY A 118 -5.68 -28.38 -16.98
N VAL A 119 -5.47 -27.66 -15.87
CA VAL A 119 -5.84 -26.25 -15.70
C VAL A 119 -4.58 -25.39 -15.79
N THR A 120 -4.63 -24.34 -16.62
CA THR A 120 -3.53 -23.38 -16.73
C THR A 120 -3.78 -22.19 -15.82
N PHE A 121 -2.83 -21.93 -14.94
CA PHE A 121 -2.73 -20.71 -14.14
C PHE A 121 -1.80 -19.72 -14.84
N GLN A 122 -2.30 -18.53 -15.10
CA GLN A 122 -1.49 -17.40 -15.53
C GLN A 122 -0.72 -16.83 -14.32
N PRO A 123 0.36 -16.07 -14.54
CA PRO A 123 1.06 -15.36 -13.47
C PRO A 123 0.12 -14.59 -12.51
N MET A 124 -0.85 -13.86 -13.06
CA MET A 124 -1.86 -13.11 -12.30
C MET A 124 -2.75 -14.00 -11.42
N ASP A 125 -3.10 -15.22 -11.87
CA ASP A 125 -3.84 -16.16 -11.02
C ASP A 125 -2.99 -16.58 -9.82
N LEU A 126 -1.70 -16.84 -10.04
CA LEU A 126 -0.76 -17.27 -8.99
C LEU A 126 -0.49 -16.12 -7.99
N GLU A 127 -0.33 -14.90 -8.48
CA GLU A 127 -0.20 -13.70 -7.63
C GLU A 127 -1.44 -13.51 -6.74
N GLY A 128 -2.65 -13.71 -7.29
CA GLY A 128 -3.89 -13.67 -6.51
C GLY A 128 -3.96 -14.76 -5.45
N LEU A 129 -3.62 -16.01 -5.81
CA LEU A 129 -3.62 -17.12 -4.85
C LEU A 129 -2.58 -16.96 -3.75
N ILE A 130 -1.38 -16.47 -4.07
CA ILE A 130 -0.35 -16.15 -3.06
C ILE A 130 -0.85 -15.03 -2.14
N THR A 131 -1.46 -13.99 -2.71
CA THR A 131 -2.04 -12.89 -1.92
C THR A 131 -3.14 -13.39 -0.98
N ALA A 132 -4.00 -14.31 -1.44
CA ALA A 132 -5.00 -14.96 -0.60
C ALA A 132 -4.40 -15.73 0.58
N VAL A 133 -3.29 -16.45 0.34
CA VAL A 133 -2.55 -17.14 1.41
C VAL A 133 -2.00 -16.15 2.43
N TYR A 134 -1.39 -15.05 1.99
CA TYR A 134 -0.84 -14.02 2.87
C TYR A 134 -1.92 -13.28 3.69
N SER A 135 -3.15 -13.18 3.15
CA SER A 135 -4.30 -12.58 3.87
C SER A 135 -4.76 -13.45 5.04
N ALA A 136 -4.75 -14.77 4.86
CA ALA A 136 -5.15 -15.72 5.91
C ALA A 136 -4.01 -16.12 6.86
N ALA A 137 -2.75 -15.87 6.48
CA ALA A 137 -1.59 -16.27 7.25
C ALA A 137 -1.33 -15.35 8.45
N ASN A 138 -0.92 -15.93 9.57
CA ASN A 138 -0.40 -15.16 10.71
C ASN A 138 1.06 -14.79 10.46
N ILE A 139 1.30 -13.64 9.83
CA ILE A 139 2.63 -13.14 9.48
C ILE A 139 3.16 -12.26 10.61
N SER A 140 4.37 -12.54 11.09
CA SER A 140 5.05 -11.67 12.05
C SER A 140 5.46 -10.36 11.39
N THR A 141 5.07 -9.24 11.98
CA THR A 141 5.41 -7.89 11.50
C THR A 141 6.19 -7.11 12.55
N VAL A 142 7.10 -6.26 12.10
CA VAL A 142 7.66 -5.17 12.91
C VAL A 142 6.96 -3.91 12.46
N PHE A 143 5.96 -3.48 13.23
CA PHE A 143 5.13 -2.33 12.91
C PHE A 143 5.65 -1.09 13.63
N THR A 144 5.79 0.01 12.90
CA THR A 144 6.19 1.31 13.45
C THR A 144 5.25 2.39 12.96
N GLY A 145 4.87 3.28 13.87
CA GLY A 145 3.77 4.22 13.66
C GLY A 145 2.44 3.70 14.21
N HIS A 146 1.45 4.57 14.29
CA HIS A 146 0.13 4.31 14.81
C HIS A 146 -0.90 5.17 14.06
N ARG A 147 -2.00 4.54 13.65
CA ARG A 147 -3.13 5.23 13.01
C ARG A 147 -3.78 6.23 13.96
N PHE A 148 -3.95 7.47 13.52
CA PHE A 148 -4.79 8.44 14.22
C PHE A 148 -6.24 8.30 13.72
N ASN A 149 -7.21 8.17 14.65
CA ASN A 149 -8.64 8.00 14.34
C ASN A 149 -9.50 9.16 14.86
N GLY A 150 -8.90 10.32 15.15
CA GLY A 150 -9.65 11.52 15.54
C GLY A 150 -10.06 12.35 14.32
N ASP A 151 -11.05 13.21 14.51
CA ASP A 151 -11.65 14.00 13.43
C ASP A 151 -11.01 15.40 13.30
N ASP A 152 -10.83 16.10 14.43
CA ASP A 152 -10.33 17.47 14.47
C ASP A 152 -8.90 17.54 15.00
N TYR A 153 -8.08 18.38 14.36
CA TYR A 153 -6.75 18.73 14.85
C TYR A 153 -6.53 20.24 14.83
N SER A 154 -5.63 20.70 15.68
CA SER A 154 -5.18 22.09 15.71
C SER A 154 -3.70 22.15 15.37
N VAL A 155 -3.28 23.26 14.78
CA VAL A 155 -1.90 23.52 14.39
C VAL A 155 -1.34 24.69 15.19
N ASP A 156 -0.03 24.69 15.43
CA ASP A 156 0.67 25.85 15.96
C ASP A 156 0.91 26.94 14.90
N GLN A 157 1.57 28.02 15.30
CA GLN A 157 1.92 29.14 14.41
C GLN A 157 2.83 28.77 13.23
N TYR A 158 3.43 27.58 13.24
CA TYR A 158 4.29 27.05 12.18
C TYR A 158 3.58 25.99 11.32
N GLY A 159 2.28 25.77 11.52
CA GLY A 159 1.50 24.75 10.82
C GLY A 159 1.73 23.32 11.36
N ARG A 160 2.47 23.16 12.46
CA ARG A 160 2.71 21.84 13.06
C ARG A 160 1.49 21.42 13.86
N ILE A 161 1.02 20.20 13.63
CA ILE A 161 -0.10 19.62 14.38
C ILE A 161 0.29 19.51 15.86
N LEU A 162 -0.58 20.03 16.74
CA LEU A 162 -0.33 20.11 18.18
C LEU A 162 -0.36 18.73 18.84
N ASP A 163 -1.33 17.89 18.45
CA ASP A 163 -1.49 16.55 19.00
C ASP A 163 -0.32 15.64 18.58
N PRO A 164 0.51 15.16 19.53
CA PRO A 164 1.61 14.25 19.22
C PRO A 164 1.13 12.93 18.60
N THR A 165 -0.09 12.48 18.86
CA THR A 165 -0.62 11.21 18.33
C THR A 165 -0.96 11.31 16.84
N TYR A 166 -1.28 12.52 16.34
CA TYR A 166 -1.44 12.78 14.90
C TYR A 166 -0.08 12.82 14.19
N ARG A 167 0.96 13.28 14.89
CA ARG A 167 2.33 13.40 14.33
C ARG A 167 3.04 12.05 14.18
N ASP A 168 2.34 10.94 14.43
CA ASP A 168 2.67 9.55 14.17
C ASP A 168 4.19 9.26 13.96
N LEU A 169 4.65 9.40 12.72
CA LEU A 169 5.99 9.04 12.31
C LEU A 169 6.92 10.26 12.30
N ASN A 170 7.95 10.23 13.14
CA ASN A 170 8.99 11.27 13.14
C ASN A 170 9.78 11.28 11.81
N PRO A 171 9.91 12.42 11.11
CA PRO A 171 10.69 12.55 9.87
C PRO A 171 12.12 12.01 9.94
N GLY A 172 12.81 12.22 11.07
CA GLY A 172 14.15 11.69 11.32
C GLY A 172 14.16 10.17 11.45
N PHE A 173 13.14 9.58 12.09
CA PHE A 173 12.98 8.13 12.13
C PHE A 173 12.75 7.57 10.73
N ALA A 174 11.83 8.15 9.95
CA ALA A 174 11.55 7.71 8.58
C ALA A 174 12.81 7.73 7.70
N HIS A 175 13.60 8.80 7.77
CA HIS A 175 14.87 8.92 7.07
C HIS A 175 15.88 7.84 7.49
N ILE A 176 16.08 7.65 8.81
CA ILE A 176 17.00 6.64 9.35
C ILE A 176 16.56 5.23 8.95
N ALA A 177 15.27 4.92 9.05
CA ALA A 177 14.70 3.64 8.68
C ALA A 177 14.92 3.36 7.20
N ALA A 178 14.53 4.28 6.30
CA ALA A 178 14.72 4.12 4.87
C ALA A 178 16.21 3.96 4.48
N ALA A 179 17.08 4.82 5.03
CA ALA A 179 18.51 4.78 4.77
C ALA A 179 19.16 3.46 5.22
N ASN A 180 18.80 2.94 6.40
CA ASN A 180 19.39 1.71 6.92
C ASN A 180 18.77 0.47 6.27
N MET A 181 17.44 0.38 6.20
CA MET A 181 16.73 -0.78 5.66
C MET A 181 17.14 -1.03 4.20
N LEU A 182 16.99 -0.05 3.33
CA LEU A 182 17.31 -0.21 1.90
C LEU A 182 18.81 -0.04 1.63
N GLY A 183 19.48 0.91 2.29
CA GLY A 183 20.87 1.27 1.98
C GLY A 183 21.94 0.39 2.63
N ARG A 184 21.68 -0.16 3.82
CA ARG A 184 22.68 -0.97 4.56
C ARG A 184 22.29 -2.42 4.72
N LEU A 185 21.01 -2.68 4.95
CA LEU A 185 20.50 -4.03 5.23
C LEU A 185 19.99 -4.74 3.98
N ASN A 186 19.78 -4.00 2.88
CA ASN A 186 19.15 -4.52 1.65
C ASN A 186 17.80 -5.20 1.93
N THR A 187 17.04 -4.63 2.86
CA THR A 187 15.74 -5.11 3.33
C THR A 187 14.67 -4.11 2.88
N PRO A 188 13.69 -4.52 2.05
CA PRO A 188 12.56 -3.67 1.72
C PRO A 188 11.59 -3.58 2.90
N PHE A 189 10.69 -2.61 2.85
CA PHE A 189 9.66 -2.40 3.88
C PHE A 189 8.36 -1.93 3.23
N ILE A 190 7.30 -1.90 4.02
CA ILE A 190 5.96 -1.51 3.59
C ILE A 190 5.64 -0.18 4.26
N ILE A 191 5.01 0.73 3.52
CA ILE A 191 4.45 1.98 4.05
C ILE A 191 2.95 2.00 3.81
N ASP A 192 2.25 2.81 4.60
CA ASP A 192 0.99 3.39 4.12
C ASP A 192 1.32 4.50 3.13
N GLY A 193 0.84 4.38 1.90
CA GLY A 193 1.11 5.32 0.82
C GLY A 193 0.38 6.65 0.96
N ASN A 194 -0.69 6.68 1.77
CA ASN A 194 -1.55 7.84 1.92
C ASN A 194 -1.62 8.27 3.38
N THR A 195 -1.84 9.56 3.60
CA THR A 195 -2.07 10.14 4.94
C THR A 195 -3.56 10.32 5.27
N ASP A 196 -4.44 9.79 4.42
CA ASP A 196 -5.89 9.96 4.51
C ASP A 196 -6.55 8.74 5.17
N TYR A 197 -7.90 8.73 5.22
CA TYR A 197 -8.65 7.66 5.88
C TYR A 197 -8.44 6.24 5.28
N PRO A 198 -8.36 6.06 3.94
CA PRO A 198 -8.02 4.77 3.34
C PRO A 198 -6.56 4.39 3.58
N VAL A 199 -6.32 3.13 3.95
CA VAL A 199 -4.96 2.59 4.15
C VAL A 199 -4.52 1.85 2.91
N TRP A 200 -3.38 2.25 2.34
CA TRP A 200 -2.81 1.63 1.16
C TRP A 200 -1.40 1.11 1.46
N ASN A 201 -1.29 -0.21 1.60
CA ASN A 201 0.01 -0.83 1.88
C ASN A 201 0.83 -0.92 0.59
N ILE A 202 1.98 -0.25 0.56
CA ILE A 202 2.86 -0.18 -0.60
C ILE A 202 4.23 -0.78 -0.26
N ALA A 203 4.69 -1.69 -1.11
CA ALA A 203 6.01 -2.31 -1.00
C ALA A 203 7.11 -1.38 -1.56
N VAL A 204 7.91 -0.78 -0.68
CA VAL A 204 8.99 0.14 -1.06
C VAL A 204 10.26 -0.62 -1.42
N GLY A 205 10.78 -0.36 -2.62
CA GLY A 205 11.97 -1.03 -3.15
C GLY A 205 13.19 -0.13 -3.33
N ARG A 206 13.02 1.20 -3.27
CA ARG A 206 14.11 2.16 -3.55
C ARG A 206 14.01 3.41 -2.67
N PHE A 207 15.18 3.90 -2.28
CA PHE A 207 15.34 5.15 -1.53
C PHE A 207 16.51 5.96 -2.09
N GLU A 208 16.27 7.24 -2.33
CA GLU A 208 17.26 8.16 -2.87
C GLU A 208 17.23 9.49 -2.11
N VAL A 209 18.38 9.93 -1.62
CA VAL A 209 18.59 11.32 -1.20
C VAL A 209 19.22 12.04 -2.39
N TYR A 210 18.49 12.97 -3.00
CA TYR A 210 18.95 13.71 -4.18
C TYR A 210 19.40 15.14 -3.85
N ASN A 211 19.06 15.66 -2.67
CA ASN A 211 19.65 16.87 -2.13
C ASN A 211 19.85 16.74 -0.61
N GLN A 212 21.00 17.21 -0.13
CA GLN A 212 21.28 17.35 1.29
C GLN A 212 22.12 18.61 1.52
N THR A 213 21.56 19.57 2.25
CA THR A 213 22.23 20.83 2.57
C THR A 213 22.37 20.98 4.08
N ALA A 214 23.59 21.10 4.58
CA ALA A 214 23.84 21.39 5.99
C ALA A 214 23.52 22.85 6.32
N MET A 215 22.93 23.08 7.48
CA MET A 215 22.52 24.38 8.02
C MET A 215 22.77 24.43 9.52
N THR A 216 23.07 25.62 10.03
CA THR A 216 22.96 25.91 11.46
C THR A 216 21.48 25.98 11.89
N PRO A 217 21.16 25.78 13.19
CA PRO A 217 19.81 25.97 13.68
C PRO A 217 19.21 27.34 13.36
N ALA A 218 20.01 28.41 13.46
CA ALA A 218 19.57 29.78 13.15
C ALA A 218 19.24 29.97 11.66
N GLU A 219 20.06 29.42 10.75
CA GLU A 219 19.78 29.49 9.30
C GLU A 219 18.49 28.77 8.94
N ALA A 220 18.26 27.57 9.49
CA ALA A 220 17.03 26.83 9.25
C ALA A 220 15.80 27.54 9.86
N ALA A 221 15.93 28.07 11.07
CA ALA A 221 14.88 28.85 11.74
C ALA A 221 14.43 30.04 10.88
N GLN A 222 15.40 30.81 10.38
CA GLN A 222 15.12 31.95 9.51
C GLN A 222 14.54 31.52 8.17
N LYS A 223 15.11 30.49 7.53
CA LYS A 223 14.72 30.05 6.17
C LYS A 223 13.31 29.46 6.12
N PHE A 224 12.95 28.60 7.08
CA PHE A 224 11.70 27.82 7.02
C PHE A 224 10.58 28.38 7.88
N TYR A 225 10.91 29.19 8.90
CA TYR A 225 9.94 29.63 9.90
C TYR A 225 9.98 31.15 10.19
N ALA A 226 10.88 31.89 9.54
CA ALA A 226 11.06 33.34 9.71
C ALA A 226 11.22 33.78 11.18
N VAL A 227 11.99 33.02 11.97
CA VAL A 227 12.30 33.31 13.37
C VAL A 227 13.81 33.15 13.65
N ASP A 228 14.30 33.83 14.69
CA ASP A 228 15.74 33.86 15.01
C ASP A 228 16.29 32.56 15.62
N SER A 229 15.42 31.75 16.23
CA SER A 229 15.80 30.51 16.92
C SER A 229 14.95 29.33 16.48
N TYR A 230 15.57 28.17 16.29
CA TYR A 230 14.88 26.96 15.86
C TYR A 230 13.93 26.46 16.96
N PRO A 231 12.61 26.46 16.74
CA PRO A 231 11.66 26.33 17.85
C PRO A 231 11.34 24.87 18.24
N PHE A 232 11.86 23.88 17.51
CA PHE A 232 11.42 22.49 17.64
C PHE A 232 12.36 21.57 18.43
N ASN A 233 13.62 21.98 18.64
CA ASN A 233 14.57 21.23 19.46
C ASN A 233 15.71 22.14 19.96
N ASP A 234 15.71 22.47 21.25
CA ASP A 234 16.73 23.31 21.90
C ASP A 234 18.13 22.66 21.93
N ALA A 235 18.19 21.33 21.81
CA ALA A 235 19.45 20.58 21.74
C ALA A 235 20.04 20.54 20.32
N ALA A 236 19.36 21.08 19.31
CA ALA A 236 19.84 21.09 17.93
C ALA A 236 21.21 21.78 17.81
N LYS A 237 22.20 21.06 17.28
CA LYS A 237 23.56 21.56 16.98
C LYS A 237 23.80 21.70 15.49
N GLY A 238 23.04 20.98 14.65
CA GLY A 238 23.05 21.11 13.21
C GLY A 238 21.74 20.62 12.60
N ILE A 239 21.42 21.09 11.41
CA ILE A 239 20.23 20.68 10.66
C ILE A 239 20.64 20.34 9.23
N PHE A 240 20.13 19.23 8.71
CA PHE A 240 20.25 18.91 7.30
C PHE A 240 18.89 19.09 6.63
N HIS A 241 18.82 20.00 5.67
CA HIS A 241 17.70 20.08 4.74
C HIS A 241 17.87 18.98 3.70
N VAL A 242 17.00 17.98 3.74
CA VAL A 242 17.07 16.76 2.94
C VAL A 242 15.89 16.72 1.98
N LEU A 243 16.18 16.55 0.69
CA LEU A 243 15.19 16.16 -0.30
C LEU A 243 15.47 14.71 -0.70
N SER A 244 14.45 13.88 -0.57
CA SER A 244 14.59 12.44 -0.79
C SER A 244 13.34 11.85 -1.44
N ARG A 245 13.49 10.67 -2.05
CA ARG A 245 12.43 9.95 -2.74
C ARG A 245 12.37 8.51 -2.27
N LEU A 246 11.18 8.05 -1.87
CA LEU A 246 10.87 6.61 -1.79
C LEU A 246 10.31 6.18 -3.13
N SER A 247 10.56 4.95 -3.57
CA SER A 247 10.05 4.45 -4.85
C SER A 247 9.60 3.00 -4.74
N TRP A 248 8.51 2.70 -5.43
CA TRP A 248 7.84 1.40 -5.45
C TRP A 248 7.35 1.05 -6.85
N GLY A 249 7.00 -0.21 -7.03
CA GLY A 249 6.55 -0.76 -8.29
C GLY A 249 7.64 -0.86 -9.36
N ASN A 250 7.28 -1.60 -10.41
CA ASN A 250 8.00 -1.63 -11.68
C ASN A 250 7.09 -0.92 -12.71
N GLU A 251 7.63 -0.09 -13.61
CA GLU A 251 6.88 0.73 -14.60
C GLU A 251 5.99 -0.08 -15.58
N THR A 252 5.92 -1.40 -15.43
CA THR A 252 5.41 -2.36 -16.42
C THR A 252 3.93 -2.69 -16.29
N PHE A 253 3.22 -2.27 -15.24
CA PHE A 253 1.78 -2.57 -15.08
C PHE A 253 0.84 -1.55 -15.73
N ALA A 254 1.37 -0.45 -16.27
CA ALA A 254 0.54 0.52 -16.98
C ALA A 254 -0.07 -0.03 -18.29
N TYR A 255 0.46 -1.13 -18.84
CA TYR A 255 0.01 -1.66 -20.13
C TYR A 255 0.28 -3.18 -20.27
N SER A 256 -0.66 -4.01 -19.83
CA SER A 256 -0.79 -5.35 -20.41
C SER A 256 -2.26 -5.74 -20.56
N ASN A 257 -2.72 -5.71 -21.81
CA ASN A 257 -3.94 -6.34 -22.34
C ASN A 257 -5.32 -5.68 -22.15
N GLY A 258 -5.43 -4.35 -22.18
CA GLY A 258 -6.61 -3.68 -22.76
C GLY A 258 -7.96 -3.83 -22.05
N THR A 259 -8.04 -4.52 -20.92
CA THR A 259 -9.22 -4.60 -20.06
C THR A 259 -9.00 -3.75 -18.82
N LEU A 260 -9.64 -2.58 -18.82
CA LEU A 260 -9.83 -1.61 -17.73
C LEU A 260 -8.61 -1.43 -16.82
N ALA A 261 -7.90 -0.32 -17.02
CA ALA A 261 -7.04 0.27 -16.00
C ALA A 261 -7.86 0.38 -14.70
N ASP A 262 -7.52 -0.44 -13.70
CA ASP A 262 -8.06 -0.33 -12.37
C ASP A 262 -7.80 1.11 -11.88
N PRO A 263 -8.83 1.94 -11.64
CA PRO A 263 -8.65 3.30 -11.17
C PRO A 263 -7.90 3.39 -9.84
N SER A 264 -7.89 2.32 -9.04
CA SER A 264 -7.10 2.22 -7.80
C SER A 264 -5.60 2.01 -8.07
N LEU A 265 -5.23 1.43 -9.22
CA LEU A 265 -3.83 1.40 -9.69
C LEU A 265 -3.41 2.73 -10.30
N ASN A 266 -4.35 3.53 -10.83
CA ASN A 266 -4.07 4.91 -11.26
C ASN A 266 -3.75 5.84 -10.08
N ALA A 267 -4.22 5.56 -8.87
CA ALA A 267 -3.82 6.31 -7.66
C ALA A 267 -2.37 6.00 -7.23
N ASN A 268 -1.82 4.84 -7.61
CA ASN A 268 -0.44 4.43 -7.37
C ASN A 268 0.56 4.87 -8.47
N GLN A 269 0.15 5.79 -9.36
CA GLN A 269 0.92 6.20 -10.56
C GLN A 269 2.09 7.15 -10.33
N ASN A 270 2.36 7.55 -9.10
CA ASN A 270 3.70 7.99 -8.76
C ASN A 270 4.47 6.74 -8.35
N SER A 271 5.43 6.30 -9.17
CA SER A 271 6.40 5.23 -8.88
C SER A 271 7.33 5.53 -7.69
N GLY A 272 6.88 6.40 -6.79
CA GLY A 272 7.56 6.97 -5.66
C GLY A 272 7.05 8.35 -5.26
N GLU A 273 7.24 8.70 -4.00
CA GLU A 273 6.91 10.01 -3.45
C GLU A 273 8.16 10.75 -2.98
N ASP A 274 8.16 12.06 -3.16
CA ASP A 274 9.23 12.95 -2.73
C ASP A 274 8.93 13.53 -1.34
N TYR A 275 9.95 13.58 -0.50
CA TYR A 275 9.88 14.06 0.87
C TYR A 275 10.94 15.13 1.11
N GLU A 276 10.49 16.27 1.65
CA GLU A 276 11.32 17.36 2.15
C GLU A 276 11.35 17.29 3.69
N LEU A 277 12.57 17.17 4.25
CA LEU A 277 12.76 16.91 5.68
C LEU A 277 13.83 17.84 6.25
N LEU A 278 13.65 18.28 7.49
CA LEU A 278 14.72 18.86 8.31
C LEU A 278 15.20 17.80 9.31
N VAL A 279 16.34 17.19 9.03
CA VAL A 279 16.96 16.19 9.91
C VAL A 279 17.83 16.91 10.93
N VAL A 280 17.41 16.85 12.20
CA VAL A 280 18.09 17.53 13.31
C VAL A 280 19.20 16.65 13.87
N SER A 281 20.41 17.21 14.02
CA SER A 281 21.55 16.62 14.71
C SER A 281 21.79 17.34 16.03
N GLU A 282 21.91 16.59 17.11
CA GLU A 282 22.32 17.09 18.44
C GLU A 282 23.84 17.02 18.65
N TRP A 283 24.56 16.51 17.64
CA TRP A 283 26.01 16.46 17.61
C TRP A 283 26.54 17.53 16.67
N GLU A 284 27.64 18.17 17.06
CA GLU A 284 28.42 19.00 16.13
C GLU A 284 28.90 18.10 14.98
N ALA A 285 28.63 18.52 13.74
CA ALA A 285 29.10 17.81 12.56
C ALA A 285 30.63 17.72 12.64
N ARG A 286 31.17 16.50 12.78
CA ARG A 286 32.60 16.26 12.65
C ARG A 286 32.94 16.30 11.16
N CYS A 287 33.59 17.38 10.74
CA CYS A 287 34.27 17.46 9.45
C CYS A 287 35.40 16.44 9.36
#